data_AF-A0A067N3T8-F1
#
_entry.id   AF-A0A067N3T8-F1
#
_cell.length_a   1.000
_cell.length_b   1.000
_cell.length_c   1.000
_cell.angle_alpha   90.00
_cell.angle_beta   90.00
_cell.angle_gamma   90.00
#
_symmetry.space_group_name_H-M   'P 1'
#
loop_
_entity.id
_entity.type
_entity.pdbx_description
1 polymer ?
#
loop_
_entity_poly.entity_id
_entity_poly.type
_entity_poly.pdbx_seq_one_letter_code
_entity_poly.pdbx_strand_id
1 'polypeptide(L)'
;MISRTYRDFINDTGKDVAVQAGPNGPENNHDLNYAYSPDGGYTWKNTWGQDVANVPATANLSAGSSKLGRTGAVPSGTPIAPTSPGIVVFGIPKFGGILNQEAQTVDSAGRVHVLNRENGTGVEQW
;
A
#
# COMPACT_ATOMS: atom_id res chain seq x y z
N MET A 1 -4.25 8.43 6.24
CA MET A 1 -3.30 8.04 5.16
C MET A 1 -2.79 6.64 5.41
N ILE A 2 -2.20 6.01 4.41
CA ILE A 2 -1.35 4.84 4.57
C ILE A 2 -0.08 5.01 3.73
N SER A 3 1.06 4.65 4.30
CA SER A 3 2.25 4.24 3.57
C SER A 3 2.62 2.79 3.92
N ARG A 4 3.15 2.06 2.93
CA ARG A 4 3.62 0.69 3.11
C ARG A 4 4.63 0.29 2.05
N THR A 5 5.57 -0.55 2.44
CA THR A 5 6.29 -1.41 1.51
C THR A 5 5.41 -2.59 1.11
N TYR A 6 5.51 -3.03 -0.15
CA TYR A 6 4.82 -4.23 -0.59
C TYR A 6 5.72 -5.45 -0.44
N ARG A 7 5.10 -6.62 -0.23
CA ARG A 7 5.78 -7.91 -0.22
C ARG A 7 4.98 -8.85 -1.11
N ASP A 8 5.63 -9.36 -2.14
CA ASP A 8 5.03 -10.41 -2.96
C ASP A 8 4.77 -11.64 -2.09
N PHE A 9 3.56 -12.19 -2.20
CA PHE A 9 3.23 -13.46 -1.56
C PHE A 9 3.67 -14.60 -2.48
N ILE A 10 4.49 -15.50 -1.95
CA ILE A 10 4.85 -16.75 -2.62
C ILE A 10 4.10 -17.87 -1.90
N ASN A 11 3.25 -18.60 -2.64
CA ASN A 11 2.54 -19.74 -2.09
C ASN A 11 3.53 -20.86 -1.71
N ASP A 12 3.45 -21.29 -0.47
CA ASP A 12 4.36 -22.22 0.18
C ASP A 12 3.65 -23.45 0.76
N THR A 13 2.36 -23.64 0.40
CA THR A 13 1.49 -24.71 0.90
C THR A 13 2.24 -26.05 1.05
N GLY A 14 2.29 -26.58 2.28
CA GLY A 14 3.00 -27.81 2.63
C GLY A 14 4.40 -27.60 3.22
N LYS A 15 4.84 -26.35 3.38
CA LYS A 15 6.05 -25.97 4.14
C LYS A 15 5.65 -25.00 5.25
N ASP A 16 5.99 -25.32 6.50
CA ASP A 16 5.81 -24.41 7.64
C ASP A 16 6.73 -23.19 7.47
N VAL A 17 6.27 -22.11 6.83
CA VAL A 17 7.14 -20.96 6.50
C VAL A 17 6.62 -19.60 6.95
N ALA A 18 5.87 -19.55 8.04
CA ALA A 18 5.77 -18.34 8.84
C ALA A 18 7.10 -18.07 9.59
N VAL A 19 8.23 -18.07 8.88
CA VAL A 19 9.55 -17.72 9.41
C VAL A 19 9.96 -16.34 8.90
N GLN A 20 10.66 -15.61 9.76
CA GLN A 20 11.22 -14.28 9.52
C GLN A 20 12.18 -14.21 8.30
N ALA A 21 12.59 -15.37 7.75
CA ALA A 21 13.41 -15.51 6.56
C ALA A 21 12.80 -16.56 5.61
N GLY A 22 12.93 -16.36 4.29
CA GLY A 22 12.41 -17.29 3.27
C GLY A 22 11.72 -16.58 2.11
N PRO A 23 10.96 -17.28 1.25
CA PRO A 23 10.29 -16.67 0.09
C PRO A 23 9.30 -15.55 0.47
N ASN A 24 8.79 -15.57 1.71
CA ASN A 24 7.95 -14.52 2.30
C ASN A 24 8.70 -13.64 3.33
N GLY A 25 10.04 -13.65 3.31
CA GLY A 25 10.92 -12.85 4.16
C GLY A 25 11.07 -11.38 3.71
N PRO A 26 11.81 -10.56 4.48
CA PRO A 26 12.02 -9.14 4.19
C PRO A 26 12.77 -8.89 2.86
N GLU A 27 13.51 -9.86 2.36
CA GLU A 27 14.20 -9.78 1.07
C GLU A 27 13.24 -9.57 -0.10
N ASN A 28 11.99 -10.00 0.05
CA ASN A 28 10.94 -9.86 -0.95
C ASN A 28 10.11 -8.58 -0.77
N ASN A 29 10.50 -7.70 0.16
CA ASN A 29 9.93 -6.37 0.26
C ASN A 29 10.42 -5.48 -0.89
N HIS A 30 9.52 -4.71 -1.48
CA HIS A 30 9.84 -3.73 -2.52
C HIS A 30 8.81 -2.59 -2.53
N ASP A 31 9.21 -1.51 -3.20
CA ASP A 31 8.46 -0.26 -3.38
C ASP A 31 8.06 0.44 -2.08
N LEU A 32 7.95 1.76 -2.12
CA LEU A 32 7.18 2.52 -1.14
C LEU A 32 5.87 2.94 -1.78
N ASN A 33 4.77 2.48 -1.19
CA ASN A 33 3.42 2.79 -1.63
C ASN A 33 2.76 3.81 -0.71
N TYR A 34 1.89 4.64 -1.28
CA TYR A 34 1.10 5.63 -0.57
C TYR A 34 -0.33 5.72 -1.11
N ALA A 35 -1.28 5.86 -0.19
CA ALA A 35 -2.64 6.29 -0.50
C ALA A 35 -3.24 7.08 0.67
N TYR A 36 -4.22 7.93 0.40
CA TYR A 36 -4.91 8.69 1.43
C TYR A 36 -6.41 8.60 1.28
N SER A 37 -7.11 8.84 2.38
CA SER A 37 -8.57 8.94 2.39
C SER A 37 -8.96 10.30 2.96
N PRO A 38 -9.71 11.12 2.19
CA PRO A 38 -10.23 12.40 2.67
C PRO A 38 -11.52 12.27 3.48
N ASP A 39 -12.15 11.08 3.48
CA ASP A 39 -13.49 10.84 4.03
C ASP A 39 -13.49 9.80 5.16
N GLY A 40 -12.36 9.60 5.84
CA GLY A 40 -12.30 8.70 7.01
C GLY A 40 -12.25 7.22 6.66
N GLY A 41 -11.89 6.87 5.44
CA GLY A 41 -11.59 5.51 4.99
C GLY A 41 -12.56 4.93 3.97
N TYR A 42 -13.60 5.66 3.55
CA TYR A 42 -14.58 5.18 2.58
C TYR A 42 -14.03 5.19 1.16
N THR A 43 -13.35 6.25 0.76
CA THR A 43 -12.62 6.33 -0.51
C THR A 43 -11.14 6.52 -0.27
N TRP A 44 -10.33 5.92 -1.14
CA TRP A 44 -8.89 6.07 -1.11
C TRP A 44 -8.39 6.59 -2.44
N LYS A 45 -7.38 7.47 -2.37
CA LYS A 45 -6.80 8.19 -3.49
C LYS A 45 -5.30 7.99 -3.59
N ASN A 46 -4.78 7.96 -4.81
CA ASN A 46 -3.35 8.01 -5.09
C ASN A 46 -2.79 9.45 -5.04
N THR A 47 -1.49 9.62 -5.30
CA THR A 47 -0.82 10.94 -5.29
C THR A 47 -1.35 11.94 -6.31
N TRP A 48 -2.03 11.48 -7.36
CA TRP A 48 -2.69 12.33 -8.36
C TRP A 48 -4.16 12.65 -8.02
N GLY A 49 -4.65 12.19 -6.86
CA GLY A 49 -6.04 12.42 -6.41
C GLY A 49 -7.08 11.50 -7.06
N GLN A 50 -6.65 10.50 -7.83
CA GLN A 50 -7.53 9.53 -8.48
C GLN A 50 -7.98 8.47 -7.47
N ASP A 51 -9.23 8.01 -7.59
CA ASP A 51 -9.77 6.95 -6.72
C ASP A 51 -9.08 5.60 -7.03
N VAL A 52 -8.61 4.92 -5.98
CA VAL A 52 -7.94 3.60 -6.05
C VAL A 52 -8.60 2.53 -5.19
N ALA A 53 -9.43 2.91 -4.22
CA ALA A 53 -10.29 1.97 -3.49
C ALA A 53 -11.58 2.64 -3.02
N ASN A 54 -12.60 1.81 -2.84
CA ASN A 54 -13.91 2.21 -2.35
C ASN A 54 -14.42 1.14 -1.39
N VAL A 55 -14.52 1.47 -0.11
CA VAL A 55 -15.08 0.62 0.94
C VAL A 55 -16.56 0.98 1.08
N PRO A 56 -17.50 0.09 0.70
CA PRO A 56 -18.91 0.37 0.89
C PRO A 56 -19.20 0.57 2.37
N ALA A 57 -19.98 1.60 2.70
CA ALA A 57 -20.46 1.86 4.05
C ALA A 57 -21.22 0.68 4.70
N THR A 58 -21.58 -0.33 3.88
CA THR A 58 -22.21 -1.58 4.28
C THR A 58 -21.31 -2.77 3.96
N ALA A 59 -20.13 -2.89 4.58
CA ALA A 59 -19.30 -4.10 4.48
C ALA A 59 -19.90 -5.35 5.18
N ASN A 60 -21.23 -5.36 5.41
CA ASN A 60 -22.03 -6.49 5.88
C ASN A 60 -23.42 -6.55 5.23
N LEU A 61 -23.59 -6.14 3.97
CA LEU A 61 -24.79 -6.51 3.20
C LEU A 61 -24.40 -7.03 1.82
N SER A 62 -24.80 -8.29 1.62
CA SER A 62 -24.83 -9.04 0.38
C SER A 62 -25.12 -8.19 -0.86
N ALA A 63 -24.33 -8.44 -1.91
CA ALA A 63 -24.66 -8.30 -3.32
C ALA A 63 -25.81 -7.34 -3.68
N GLY A 64 -25.46 -6.15 -4.18
CA GLY A 64 -26.40 -5.31 -4.93
C GLY A 64 -26.70 -3.98 -4.28
N SER A 65 -25.79 -3.02 -4.37
CA SER A 65 -26.15 -1.61 -4.23
C SER A 65 -25.54 -0.77 -5.35
N SER A 66 -26.39 0.12 -5.85
CA SER A 66 -26.39 0.68 -7.19
C SER A 66 -25.20 1.56 -7.54
N LYS A 67 -24.73 1.40 -8.78
CA LYS A 67 -23.75 2.20 -9.50
C LYS A 67 -24.27 3.65 -9.68
N LEU A 68 -24.10 4.51 -8.68
CA LEU A 68 -24.26 5.96 -8.88
C LEU A 68 -22.97 6.48 -9.53
N GLY A 69 -23.06 6.82 -10.81
CA GLY A 69 -21.92 7.17 -11.66
C GLY A 69 -21.20 8.43 -11.20
N ARG A 70 -20.07 8.27 -10.51
CA ARG A 70 -18.94 9.18 -10.62
C ARG A 70 -18.03 8.64 -11.73
N THR A 71 -17.96 9.37 -12.85
CA THR A 71 -16.97 9.10 -13.91
C THR A 71 -15.57 9.16 -13.29
N GLY A 72 -14.87 8.03 -13.27
CA GLY A 72 -13.53 7.90 -12.64
C GLY A 72 -13.51 7.24 -11.26
N ALA A 73 -14.66 6.87 -10.68
CA ALA A 73 -14.70 6.14 -9.42
C ALA A 73 -14.49 4.63 -9.64
N VAL A 74 -13.63 4.02 -8.83
CA VAL A 74 -13.46 2.56 -8.79
C VAL A 74 -14.74 1.88 -8.29
N PRO A 75 -15.05 0.64 -8.74
CA PRO A 75 -16.22 -0.09 -8.26
C PRO A 75 -16.27 -0.18 -6.73
N SER A 76 -17.49 -0.16 -6.18
CA SER A 76 -17.69 -0.40 -4.74
C SER A 76 -17.11 -1.75 -4.33
N GLY A 77 -16.39 -1.79 -3.21
CA GLY A 77 -15.71 -2.98 -2.71
C GLY A 77 -14.33 -3.21 -3.32
N THR A 78 -13.84 -2.32 -4.18
CA THR A 78 -12.48 -2.41 -4.75
C THR A 78 -11.44 -2.14 -3.66
N PRO A 79 -10.54 -3.09 -3.35
CA PRO A 79 -9.42 -2.84 -2.43
C PRO A 79 -8.27 -2.12 -3.15
N ILE A 80 -7.33 -1.59 -2.37
CA ILE A 80 -6.04 -1.14 -2.92
C ILE A 80 -5.21 -2.38 -3.25
N ALA A 81 -5.06 -2.68 -4.54
CA ALA A 81 -4.16 -3.72 -5.04
C ALA A 81 -2.73 -3.19 -5.25
N PRO A 82 -1.70 -4.04 -5.26
CA PRO A 82 -0.32 -3.63 -5.58
C PRO A 82 -0.19 -3.02 -6.98
N THR A 83 -1.08 -3.40 -7.89
CA THR A 83 -1.18 -2.89 -9.25
C THR A 83 -2.07 -1.65 -9.38
N SER A 84 -2.56 -1.09 -8.27
CA SER A 84 -3.38 0.14 -8.32
C SER A 84 -2.56 1.27 -8.93
N PRO A 85 -3.07 1.99 -9.93
CA PRO A 85 -2.31 3.06 -10.58
C PRO A 85 -1.85 4.14 -9.59
N GLY A 86 -0.59 4.55 -9.68
CA GLY A 86 -0.06 5.71 -8.97
C GLY A 86 0.15 5.56 -7.47
N ILE A 87 0.06 4.35 -6.91
CA ILE A 87 0.31 4.15 -5.48
C ILE A 87 1.81 4.07 -5.15
N VAL A 88 2.66 3.67 -6.11
CA VAL A 88 4.12 3.63 -5.92
C VAL A 88 4.64 5.07 -5.96
N VAL A 89 5.18 5.54 -4.84
CA VAL A 89 5.75 6.90 -4.71
C VAL A 89 7.27 6.91 -4.77
N PHE A 90 7.89 5.77 -4.45
CA PHE A 90 9.33 5.58 -4.60
C PHE A 90 9.60 4.10 -4.92
N GLY A 91 10.37 3.85 -5.97
CA GLY A 91 10.74 2.49 -6.36
C GLY A 91 11.88 1.99 -5.49
N ILE A 92 11.69 0.85 -4.82
CA ILE A 92 12.74 0.20 -4.04
C ILE A 92 12.85 -1.24 -4.51
N PRO A 93 14.01 -1.69 -4.99
CA PRO A 93 14.15 -3.06 -5.45
C PRO A 93 14.05 -4.04 -4.28
N LYS A 94 13.63 -5.27 -4.61
CA LYS A 94 13.81 -6.43 -3.72
C LYS A 94 15.28 -6.57 -3.32
N PHE A 95 15.51 -7.23 -2.19
CA PHE A 95 16.84 -7.42 -1.60
C PHE A 95 17.54 -6.13 -1.14
N GLY A 96 16.87 -4.97 -1.15
CA GLY A 96 17.38 -3.70 -0.62
C GLY A 96 17.48 -3.64 0.92
N GLY A 97 17.21 -4.75 1.61
CA GLY A 97 17.25 -4.82 3.07
C GLY A 97 16.12 -4.05 3.77
N ILE A 98 15.09 -3.64 3.03
CA ILE A 98 13.98 -2.88 3.60
C ILE A 98 13.10 -3.76 4.48
N LEU A 99 12.73 -3.24 5.65
CA LEU A 99 11.83 -3.90 6.58
C LEU A 99 10.41 -3.32 6.48
N ASN A 100 9.43 -4.13 6.88
CA ASN A 100 8.04 -3.67 6.98
C ASN A 100 7.79 -3.20 8.42
N GLN A 101 6.74 -2.37 8.56
CA GLN A 101 6.24 -1.85 9.83
C GLN A 101 7.15 -0.79 10.47
N GLU A 102 7.38 0.29 9.73
CA GLU A 102 8.08 1.48 10.22
C GLU A 102 7.12 2.65 10.50
N ALA A 103 7.67 3.79 10.93
CA ALA A 103 6.92 4.96 11.35
C ALA A 103 6.60 5.89 10.17
N GLN A 104 5.43 6.53 10.24
CA GLN A 104 4.99 7.55 9.29
C GLN A 104 4.30 8.68 10.03
N THR A 105 4.40 9.91 9.52
CA THR A 105 3.70 11.08 10.06
C THR A 105 3.32 12.06 8.97
N VAL A 106 2.40 12.98 9.29
CA VAL A 106 2.02 14.11 8.43
C VAL A 106 2.33 15.39 9.19
N ASP A 107 3.01 16.35 8.55
CA ASP A 107 3.27 17.65 9.16
C ASP A 107 2.10 18.63 8.97
N SER A 108 2.22 19.81 9.57
CA SER A 108 1.18 20.86 9.49
C SER A 108 0.97 21.43 8.08
N ALA A 109 1.89 21.20 7.15
CA ALA A 109 1.75 21.56 5.74
C ALA A 109 1.11 20.43 4.90
N GLY A 110 0.74 19.30 5.53
CA GLY A 110 0.14 18.15 4.86
C GLY A 110 1.14 17.26 4.14
N ARG A 111 2.45 17.44 4.37
CA ARG A 111 3.49 16.59 3.75
C ARG A 111 3.64 15.30 4.54
N VAL A 112 3.85 14.21 3.81
CA VAL A 112 4.00 12.87 4.37
C VAL A 112 5.48 12.58 4.58
N HIS A 113 5.81 12.13 5.79
CA HIS A 113 7.15 11.69 6.15
C HIS A 113 7.08 10.21 6.48
N VAL A 114 7.95 9.41 5.86
CA VAL A 114 8.05 7.97 6.10
C VAL A 114 9.48 7.67 6.51
N LEU A 115 9.66 6.95 7.61
CA LEU A 115 10.93 6.36 7.99
C LEU A 115 10.98 4.96 7.37
N ASN A 116 12.06 4.68 6.63
CA ASN A 116 12.39 3.36 6.14
C ASN A 116 13.87 3.08 6.47
N ARG A 117 14.20 1.85 6.82
CA ARG A 117 15.57 1.33 6.92
C ARG A 117 15.88 0.58 5.65
N GLU A 118 17.04 0.83 5.07
CA GLU A 118 17.56 0.06 3.94
C GLU A 118 19.02 -0.33 4.20
N ASN A 119 19.47 -1.40 3.55
CA ASN A 119 20.86 -1.81 3.62
C ASN A 119 21.64 -1.14 2.48
N GLY A 120 22.07 0.10 2.71
CA GLY A 120 22.86 0.88 1.76
C GLY A 120 24.37 0.69 1.92
N THR A 121 25.15 0.98 0.87
CA THR A 121 26.63 1.01 0.90
C THR A 121 27.20 2.28 1.56
N GLY A 122 26.39 3.04 2.30
CA GLY A 122 26.78 4.26 3.02
C GLY A 122 26.62 5.57 2.22
N VAL A 123 25.97 5.56 1.05
CA VAL A 123 25.63 6.77 0.31
C VAL A 123 24.12 6.92 0.26
N GLU A 124 23.58 7.90 0.99
CA GLU A 124 22.18 8.29 0.94
C GLU A 124 21.87 8.89 -0.45
N GLN A 125 20.83 8.39 -1.13
CA GLN A 125 20.27 9.02 -2.31
C GLN A 125 18.89 9.57 -1.96
N TRP A 126 18.76 10.90 -2.00
CA TRP A 126 17.50 11.63 -1.81
C TRP A 126 17.02 12.20 -3.14
#